data_AF-A0A2Z6R9E8-F1
#
_entry.id   AF-A0A2Z6R9E8-F1
#
_cell.length_a   1.000
_cell.length_b   1.000
_cell.length_c   1.000
_cell.angle_alpha   90.00
_cell.angle_beta   90.00
_cell.angle_gamma   90.00
#
_symmetry.space_group_name_H-M   'P 1'
#
loop_
_entity.id
_entity.type
_entity.pdbx_description
1 polymer ?
#
loop_
_entity_poly.entity_id
_entity_poly.type
_entity_poly.pdbx_seq_one_letter_code
_entity_poly.pdbx_strand_id
1 'polypeptide(L)'
;MAPTGVAAEKVGGKTIHSKLKITEYIIIKKISMVSFQLFTFISKIFCKLYSNSLEFGGIPVFVIGDLTQIPPVKGDPVFYSPLWKIFFPLFLRKSCRQQDNDEFFQILQKVRIGEQTIQAIKLKVEMYQEQNNTTLNTTYIVSHRKMAQTINSIISTKLSLFNSNEKSFTSISVNSINNE
;
A
#
# COMPACT_ATOMS: atom_id res chain seq x y z
N MET A 1 -12.81 -20.13 -15.80
CA MET A 1 -12.16 -19.05 -16.60
C MET A 1 -11.09 -19.70 -17.44
N ALA A 2 -10.90 -19.27 -18.68
CA ALA A 2 -9.96 -19.92 -19.57
C ALA A 2 -9.12 -18.91 -20.36
N PRO A 3 -7.89 -19.27 -20.76
CA PRO A 3 -6.96 -18.35 -21.43
C PRO A 3 -7.38 -18.00 -22.86
N THR A 4 -8.12 -18.88 -23.55
CA THR A 4 -8.56 -18.69 -24.94
C THR A 4 -10.07 -18.90 -25.10
N GLY A 5 -10.65 -18.38 -26.19
CA GLY A 5 -12.09 -18.52 -26.49
C GLY A 5 -12.55 -19.96 -26.55
N VAL A 6 -11.80 -20.81 -27.25
CA VAL A 6 -12.08 -22.25 -27.39
C VAL A 6 -12.06 -22.97 -26.04
N ALA A 7 -11.11 -22.61 -25.16
CA ALA A 7 -11.04 -23.19 -23.83
C ALA A 7 -12.16 -22.67 -22.90
N ALA A 8 -12.64 -21.45 -23.13
CA ALA A 8 -13.73 -20.84 -22.36
C ALA A 8 -15.08 -21.48 -22.72
N GLU A 9 -15.33 -21.73 -24.00
CA GLU A 9 -16.52 -22.38 -24.51
C GLU A 9 -16.65 -23.82 -23.98
N LYS A 10 -15.55 -24.59 -23.97
CA LYS A 10 -15.51 -25.96 -23.42
C LYS A 10 -15.81 -26.05 -21.93
N VAL A 11 -15.57 -25.00 -21.15
CA VAL A 11 -15.85 -24.96 -19.70
C VAL A 11 -17.12 -24.18 -19.36
N GLY A 12 -17.95 -23.84 -20.36
CA GLY A 12 -19.17 -23.02 -20.16
C GLY A 12 -18.87 -21.65 -19.55
N GLY A 13 -17.66 -21.13 -19.74
CA GLY A 13 -17.13 -19.97 -19.05
C GLY A 13 -16.78 -18.83 -19.98
N LYS A 14 -16.30 -17.72 -19.40
CA LYS A 14 -15.77 -16.57 -20.12
C LYS A 14 -14.25 -16.62 -20.20
N THR A 15 -13.67 -16.02 -21.24
CA THR A 15 -12.22 -15.81 -21.32
C THR A 15 -11.78 -14.86 -20.20
N ILE A 16 -10.54 -14.99 -19.77
CA ILE A 16 -9.95 -14.04 -18.80
C ILE A 16 -10.05 -12.61 -19.36
N HIS A 17 -9.86 -12.45 -20.67
CA HIS A 17 -10.00 -11.20 -21.39
C HIS A 17 -11.42 -10.61 -21.36
N SER A 18 -12.47 -11.42 -21.57
CA SER A 18 -13.85 -10.91 -21.58
C SER A 18 -14.39 -10.56 -20.19
N LYS A 19 -13.78 -11.08 -19.12
CA LYS A 19 -14.10 -10.67 -17.74
C LYS A 19 -13.30 -9.44 -17.28
N LEU A 20 -12.07 -9.24 -17.78
CA LEU A 20 -11.26 -8.04 -17.53
C LEU A 20 -11.71 -6.81 -18.34
N LYS A 21 -12.45 -7.00 -19.43
CA LYS A 21 -13.06 -5.93 -20.26
C LYS A 21 -14.26 -5.20 -19.60
N ILE A 22 -14.53 -5.45 -18.32
CA ILE A 22 -15.69 -4.89 -17.58
C ILE A 22 -15.26 -3.75 -16.62
N THR A 23 -13.97 -3.42 -16.56
CA THR A 23 -13.47 -2.38 -15.65
C THR A 23 -13.85 -0.99 -16.15
N GLU A 24 -14.78 -0.35 -15.44
CA GLU A 24 -15.25 1.01 -15.76
C GLU A 24 -14.32 2.11 -15.23
N TYR A 25 -13.59 1.85 -14.14
CA TYR A 25 -12.66 2.81 -13.54
C TYR A 25 -11.55 2.08 -12.76
N ILE A 26 -10.40 2.73 -12.63
CA ILE A 26 -9.26 2.23 -11.87
C ILE A 26 -9.01 3.15 -10.68
N ILE A 27 -8.89 2.60 -9.47
CA ILE A 27 -8.51 3.36 -8.27
C ILE A 27 -7.17 2.84 -7.75
N ILE A 28 -6.16 3.71 -7.71
CA ILE A 28 -4.84 3.40 -7.18
C ILE A 28 -4.64 4.17 -5.87
N LYS A 29 -4.69 3.45 -4.74
CA LYS A 29 -4.43 4.02 -3.41
C LYS A 29 -2.95 3.87 -3.04
N LYS A 30 -2.44 4.80 -2.22
CA LYS A 30 -1.02 4.88 -1.80
C LYS A 30 -0.06 5.00 -2.98
N ILE A 31 -0.38 5.92 -3.89
CA ILE A 31 0.42 6.12 -5.11
C ILE A 31 1.89 6.45 -4.86
N SER A 32 2.24 7.01 -3.69
CA SER A 32 3.64 7.31 -3.34
C SER A 32 4.54 6.08 -3.37
N MET A 33 3.99 4.89 -3.14
CA MET A 33 4.73 3.62 -3.14
C MET A 33 4.77 2.95 -4.51
N VAL A 34 4.05 3.49 -5.51
CA VAL A 34 4.01 2.96 -6.87
C VAL A 34 5.19 3.53 -7.64
N SER A 35 5.98 2.67 -8.27
CA SER A 35 7.09 3.10 -9.10
C SER A 35 6.63 3.53 -10.49
N PHE A 36 7.43 4.39 -11.13
CA PHE A 36 7.29 4.78 -12.52
C PHE A 36 7.09 3.57 -13.45
N GLN A 37 7.90 2.52 -13.27
CA GLN A 37 7.87 1.31 -14.08
C GLN A 37 6.56 0.56 -13.91
N LEU A 38 6.09 0.38 -12.66
CA LEU A 38 4.83 -0.29 -12.37
C LEU A 38 3.64 0.50 -12.92
N PHE A 39 3.63 1.82 -12.74
CA PHE A 39 2.58 2.69 -13.25
C PHE A 39 2.44 2.61 -14.77
N THR A 40 3.57 2.66 -15.47
CA THR A 40 3.63 2.53 -16.94
C THR A 40 3.21 1.14 -17.40
N PHE A 41 3.61 0.09 -16.67
CA PHE A 41 3.22 -1.28 -16.95
C PHE A 41 1.70 -1.49 -16.83
N ILE A 42 1.08 -0.94 -15.77
CA ILE A 42 -0.37 -0.96 -15.56
C ILE A 42 -1.07 -0.31 -16.77
N SER A 43 -0.66 0.89 -17.16
CA SER A 43 -1.25 1.57 -18.33
C SER A 43 -1.18 0.69 -19.59
N LYS A 44 -0.01 0.13 -19.90
CA LYS A 44 0.19 -0.75 -21.07
C LYS A 44 -0.68 -2.02 -21.04
N ILE A 45 -0.84 -2.64 -19.86
CA ILE A 45 -1.74 -3.80 -19.71
C ILE A 45 -3.16 -3.42 -20.12
N PHE A 46 -3.67 -2.30 -19.60
CA PHE A 46 -5.02 -1.88 -19.90
C PHE A 46 -5.19 -1.46 -21.36
N CYS A 47 -4.20 -0.82 -21.98
CA CYS A 47 -4.21 -0.56 -23.43
C CYS A 47 -4.39 -1.87 -24.23
N LYS A 48 -3.65 -2.92 -23.87
CA LYS A 48 -3.72 -4.23 -24.54
C LYS A 48 -5.05 -4.94 -24.28
N LEU A 49 -5.55 -4.90 -23.05
CA LEU A 49 -6.83 -5.54 -22.67
C LEU A 49 -8.03 -4.92 -23.38
N TYR A 50 -8.01 -3.60 -23.55
CA TYR A 50 -9.11 -2.83 -24.15
C TYR A 50 -8.93 -2.61 -25.65
N SER A 51 -7.80 -3.04 -26.22
CA SER A 51 -7.44 -2.78 -27.62
C SER A 51 -7.53 -1.30 -27.96
N ASN A 52 -7.12 -0.45 -27.01
CA ASN A 52 -7.19 1.00 -27.10
C ASN A 52 -5.81 1.57 -26.75
N SER A 53 -5.25 2.41 -27.62
CA SER A 53 -3.92 3.01 -27.45
C SER A 53 -3.88 4.18 -26.49
N LEU A 54 -5.03 4.71 -26.07
CA LEU A 54 -5.11 5.72 -25.01
C LEU A 54 -4.57 5.17 -23.70
N GLU A 55 -3.99 6.04 -22.87
CA GLU A 55 -3.45 5.69 -21.56
C GLU A 55 -4.49 4.93 -20.74
N PHE A 56 -4.04 3.86 -20.06
CA PHE A 56 -4.91 2.97 -19.29
C PHE A 56 -6.08 2.38 -20.10
N GLY A 57 -5.94 2.26 -21.42
CA GLY A 57 -7.00 1.76 -22.31
C GLY A 57 -8.19 2.71 -22.44
N GLY A 58 -8.02 4.00 -22.12
CA GLY A 58 -9.09 5.01 -22.12
C GLY A 58 -10.01 4.93 -20.89
N ILE A 59 -9.65 4.15 -19.88
CA ILE A 59 -10.44 3.99 -18.67
C ILE A 59 -10.13 5.14 -17.70
N PRO A 60 -11.14 5.77 -17.09
CA PRO A 60 -10.94 6.75 -16.03
C PRO A 60 -10.10 6.19 -14.87
N VAL A 61 -9.07 6.93 -14.48
CA VAL A 61 -8.16 6.53 -13.38
C VAL A 61 -8.18 7.57 -12.27
N PHE A 62 -8.44 7.10 -11.06
CA PHE A 62 -8.34 7.87 -9.84
C PHE A 62 -7.10 7.44 -9.06
N VAL A 63 -6.26 8.42 -8.74
CA VAL A 63 -5.03 8.21 -8.00
C VAL A 63 -5.15 8.91 -6.66
N ILE A 64 -4.91 8.17 -5.58
CA ILE A 64 -5.10 8.65 -4.21
C ILE A 64 -3.84 8.35 -3.41
N GLY A 65 -3.25 9.39 -2.82
CA GLY A 65 -2.13 9.23 -1.91
C GLY A 65 -1.46 10.55 -1.62
N ASP A 66 -0.34 10.45 -0.92
CA ASP A 66 0.46 11.60 -0.52
C ASP A 66 1.92 11.33 -0.91
N LEU A 67 2.42 12.08 -1.89
CA LEU A 67 3.73 11.86 -2.50
C LEU A 67 4.90 12.14 -1.53
N THR A 68 4.65 12.83 -0.42
CA THR A 68 5.66 13.08 0.63
C THR A 68 5.74 11.94 1.64
N GLN A 69 4.96 10.87 1.48
CA GLN A 69 5.06 9.67 2.31
C GLN A 69 6.14 8.71 1.77
N ILE A 70 6.04 7.43 2.14
CA ILE A 70 7.01 6.41 1.78
C ILE A 70 7.09 6.28 0.24
N PRO A 71 8.29 6.41 -0.36
CA PRO A 71 8.52 6.24 -1.80
C PRO A 71 8.42 4.77 -2.23
N PRO A 72 8.45 4.46 -3.54
CA PRO A 72 8.58 3.07 -3.97
C PRO A 72 9.85 2.42 -3.38
N VAL A 73 9.73 1.13 -3.01
CA VAL A 73 10.87 0.37 -2.45
C VAL A 73 12.01 0.22 -3.47
N LYS A 74 11.66 0.11 -4.75
CA LYS A 74 12.60 0.05 -5.88
C LYS A 74 12.05 0.83 -7.07
N GLY A 75 12.94 1.46 -7.81
CA GLY A 75 12.62 2.26 -8.99
C GLY A 75 12.26 3.70 -8.64
N ASP A 76 11.94 4.47 -9.68
CA ASP A 76 11.73 5.90 -9.56
C ASP A 76 10.31 6.22 -9.09
N PRO A 77 10.10 7.34 -8.38
CA PRO A 77 8.76 7.79 -8.01
C PRO A 77 7.82 7.92 -9.22
N VAL A 78 6.53 7.66 -8.98
CA VAL A 78 5.47 7.70 -10.01
C VAL A 78 5.45 8.99 -10.84
N PHE A 79 5.76 10.14 -10.24
CA PHE A 79 5.69 11.45 -10.89
C PHE A 79 6.80 11.71 -11.92
N TYR A 80 7.80 10.83 -12.03
CA TYR A 80 8.73 10.82 -13.16
C TYR A 80 8.09 10.27 -14.44
N SER A 81 6.91 9.63 -14.35
CA SER A 81 6.18 9.15 -15.52
C SER A 81 5.65 10.30 -16.37
N PRO A 82 5.79 10.25 -17.71
CA PRO A 82 5.02 11.12 -18.59
C PRO A 82 3.51 10.97 -18.38
N LEU A 83 3.06 9.76 -18.01
CA LEU A 83 1.66 9.48 -17.63
C LEU A 83 1.21 10.30 -16.42
N TRP A 84 2.12 10.82 -15.60
CA TRP A 84 1.73 11.66 -14.47
C TRP A 84 1.12 12.99 -14.94
N LYS A 85 1.57 13.50 -16.10
CA LYS A 85 1.15 14.80 -16.63
C LYS A 85 -0.29 14.84 -17.12
N ILE A 86 -0.91 13.68 -17.36
CA ILE A 86 -2.32 13.60 -17.80
C ILE A 86 -3.31 13.69 -16.63
N PHE A 87 -2.85 13.62 -15.38
CA PHE A 87 -3.73 13.68 -14.21
C PHE A 87 -4.01 15.12 -13.80
N PHE A 88 -5.27 15.38 -13.48
CA PHE A 88 -5.69 16.62 -12.83
C PHE A 88 -5.49 16.54 -11.31
N PRO A 89 -4.65 17.39 -10.69
CA PRO A 89 -4.36 17.29 -9.26
C PRO A 89 -5.46 17.94 -8.42
N LEU A 90 -5.92 17.22 -7.39
CA LEU A 90 -6.82 17.72 -6.36
C LEU A 90 -6.15 17.61 -4.99
N PHE A 91 -6.05 18.74 -4.28
CA PHE A 91 -5.40 18.81 -2.97
C PHE A 91 -6.42 18.93 -1.84
N LEU A 92 -6.51 17.89 -1.00
CA LEU A 92 -7.29 17.92 0.23
C LEU A 92 -6.49 18.64 1.33
N ARG A 93 -7.08 19.67 1.94
CA ARG A 93 -6.41 20.52 2.94
C ARG A 93 -6.81 20.23 4.39
N LYS A 94 -7.99 19.64 4.62
CA LYS A 94 -8.51 19.34 5.96
C LYS A 94 -8.14 17.92 6.37
N SER A 95 -7.43 17.77 7.49
CA SER A 95 -7.22 16.44 8.10
C SER A 95 -8.51 15.96 8.76
N CYS A 96 -8.81 14.68 8.63
CA CYS A 96 -9.88 14.02 9.38
C CYS A 96 -9.38 13.26 10.61
N ARG A 97 -8.05 13.15 10.79
CA ARG A 97 -7.46 12.34 11.86
C ARG A 97 -7.09 13.15 13.09
N GLN A 98 -6.63 14.37 12.89
CA GLN A 98 -6.20 15.29 13.95
C GLN A 98 -7.17 16.47 14.10
N GLN A 99 -8.46 16.26 13.83
CA GLN A 99 -9.45 17.35 13.83
C GLN A 99 -9.56 18.07 15.18
N ASP A 100 -9.34 17.35 16.27
CA ASP A 100 -9.48 17.90 17.62
C ASP A 100 -8.20 18.56 18.15
N ASN A 101 -7.10 18.55 17.36
CA ASN A 101 -5.81 19.09 17.79
C ASN A 101 -5.06 19.76 16.63
N ASP A 102 -5.38 21.04 16.42
CA ASP A 102 -4.77 21.87 15.38
C ASP A 102 -3.25 22.07 15.58
N GLU A 103 -2.79 22.22 16.82
CA GLU A 103 -1.36 22.38 17.10
C GLU A 103 -0.57 21.15 16.63
N PHE A 104 -1.06 19.96 16.95
CA PHE A 104 -0.46 18.71 16.53
C PHE A 104 -0.50 18.54 15.00
N PHE A 105 -1.62 18.89 14.37
CA PHE A 105 -1.73 18.88 12.91
C PHE A 105 -0.68 19.79 12.25
N GLN A 106 -0.48 21.01 12.75
CA GLN A 106 0.51 21.94 12.20
C GLN A 106 1.94 21.40 12.32
N ILE A 107 2.25 20.73 13.42
CA ILE A 107 3.56 20.08 13.60
C ILE A 107 3.77 18.98 12.57
N LEU A 108 2.77 18.10 12.39
CA LEU A 108 2.85 17.03 11.38
C LEU A 108 3.02 17.59 9.97
N GLN A 109 2.38 18.72 9.64
CA GLN A 109 2.53 19.39 8.35
C GLN A 109 3.96 19.91 8.13
N LYS A 110 4.60 20.48 9.15
CA LYS A 110 6.01 20.89 9.05
C LYS A 110 6.96 19.69 8.95
N VAL A 111 6.68 18.60 9.68
CA VAL A 111 7.45 17.34 9.57
C VAL A 111 7.34 16.76 8.16
N ARG A 112 6.14 16.78 7.56
CA ARG A 112 5.85 16.26 6.22
C ARG A 112 6.73 16.88 5.13
N ILE A 113 7.09 18.16 5.25
CA ILE A 113 7.93 18.89 4.30
C ILE A 113 9.39 19.05 4.75
N GLY A 114 9.74 18.49 5.91
CA GLY A 114 11.11 18.53 6.44
C GLY A 114 11.51 19.85 7.12
N GLU A 115 10.56 20.69 7.52
CA GLU A 115 10.81 21.98 8.18
C GLU A 115 11.02 21.90 9.71
N GLN A 116 10.97 20.69 10.29
CA GLN A 116 11.16 20.49 11.73
C GLN A 116 12.50 19.86 12.08
N THR A 117 13.11 20.35 13.15
CA THR A 117 14.34 19.79 13.68
C THR A 117 14.07 18.52 14.49
N ILE A 118 14.90 17.49 14.30
CA ILE A 118 14.85 16.22 15.04
C ILE A 118 14.81 16.45 16.56
N GLN A 119 15.52 17.45 17.06
CA GLN A 119 15.56 17.79 18.48
C GLN A 119 14.21 18.21 19.05
N ALA A 120 13.45 19.03 18.31
CA ALA A 120 12.13 19.47 18.73
C ALA A 120 11.12 18.31 18.78
N ILE A 121 11.26 17.35 17.85
CA ILE A 121 10.45 16.14 17.82
C ILE A 121 10.78 15.24 19.02
N LYS A 122 12.06 15.04 19.32
CA LYS A 122 12.52 14.21 20.45
C LYS A 122 11.96 14.70 21.79
N LEU A 123 12.11 16.00 22.08
CA LEU A 123 11.59 16.59 23.32
C LEU A 123 10.09 16.34 23.48
N LYS A 124 9.31 16.47 22.40
CA LYS A 124 7.85 16.22 22.43
C LYS A 124 7.50 14.75 22.64
N VAL A 125 8.32 13.82 22.13
CA VAL A 125 8.12 12.37 22.30
C VAL A 125 8.44 11.93 23.72
N GLU A 126 9.54 12.43 24.31
CA GLU A 126 9.97 12.10 25.68
C GLU A 126 8.88 12.47 26.70
N MET A 127 8.27 13.65 26.57
CA MET A 127 7.16 14.08 27.43
C MET A 127 5.94 13.13 27.41
N TYR A 128 5.71 12.41 26.31
CA TYR A 128 4.54 11.53 26.16
C TYR A 128 4.80 10.08 26.64
N GLN A 129 6.07 9.67 26.70
CA GLN A 129 6.46 8.33 27.16
C GLN A 129 6.30 8.16 28.67
N GLU A 130 6.48 9.22 29.46
CA GLU A 130 6.31 9.17 30.93
C GLU A 130 4.86 8.86 31.36
N GLN A 131 3.87 9.04 30.45
CA GLN A 131 2.44 8.91 30.77
C GLN A 131 1.81 7.55 30.36
N ASN A 132 2.47 6.74 29.52
CA ASN A 132 1.85 5.54 28.91
C ASN A 132 2.42 4.22 29.46
N ASN A 133 1.95 3.78 30.63
CA ASN A 133 2.45 2.57 31.31
C ASN A 133 1.80 1.24 30.88
N THR A 134 0.92 1.20 29.87
CA THR A 134 0.28 -0.06 29.43
C THR A 134 0.86 -0.58 28.12
N THR A 135 1.79 -1.54 28.23
CA THR A 135 2.48 -2.16 27.10
C THR A 135 1.58 -2.95 26.16
N LEU A 136 0.41 -3.44 26.62
CA LEU A 136 -0.51 -4.30 25.86
C LEU A 136 -1.52 -3.53 24.99
N ASN A 137 -1.84 -2.28 25.33
CA ASN A 137 -2.82 -1.45 24.60
C ASN A 137 -2.17 -0.49 23.59
N THR A 138 -0.86 -0.64 23.36
CA THR A 138 -0.08 0.26 22.49
C THR A 138 0.32 -0.47 21.21
N THR A 139 0.12 0.16 20.05
CA THR A 139 0.64 -0.35 18.78
C THR A 139 2.07 0.12 18.58
N TYR A 140 3.02 -0.81 18.54
CA TYR A 140 4.43 -0.50 18.27
C TYR A 140 4.66 -0.42 16.76
N ILE A 141 5.21 0.71 16.30
CA ILE A 141 5.63 0.91 14.91
C ILE A 141 7.15 0.97 14.88
N VAL A 142 7.76 0.08 14.09
CA VAL A 142 9.22 -0.04 13.96
C VAL A 142 9.62 -0.16 12.49
N SER A 143 10.87 0.21 12.18
CA SER A 143 11.37 0.28 10.81
C SER A 143 11.53 -1.10 10.15
N HIS A 144 12.02 -2.10 10.87
CA HIS A 144 12.37 -3.40 10.31
C HIS A 144 11.41 -4.50 10.75
N ARG A 145 11.06 -5.39 9.80
CA ARG A 145 10.23 -6.57 10.06
C ARG A 145 10.79 -7.46 11.17
N LYS A 146 12.11 -7.66 11.21
CA LYS A 146 12.76 -8.46 12.27
C LYS A 146 12.45 -7.91 13.66
N MET A 147 12.52 -6.59 13.83
CA MET A 147 12.20 -5.92 15.10
C MET A 147 10.72 -6.09 15.46
N ALA A 148 9.82 -5.89 14.49
CA ALA A 148 8.38 -6.07 14.71
C ALA A 148 8.06 -7.51 15.13
N GLN A 149 8.71 -8.50 14.49
CA GLN A 149 8.58 -9.91 14.85
C GLN A 149 9.08 -10.19 16.26
N THR A 150 10.24 -9.66 16.64
CA THR A 150 10.77 -9.80 18.01
C THR A 150 9.80 -9.25 19.05
N ILE A 151 9.26 -8.03 18.85
CA ILE A 151 8.29 -7.43 19.75
C ILE A 151 7.00 -8.26 19.82
N ASN A 152 6.47 -8.67 18.67
CA ASN A 152 5.25 -9.48 18.60
C ASN A 152 5.41 -10.82 19.31
N SER A 153 6.57 -11.49 19.17
CA SER A 153 6.85 -12.74 19.89
C SER A 153 6.91 -12.53 21.40
N ILE A 154 7.55 -11.45 21.88
CA ILE A 154 7.64 -11.12 23.31
C ILE A 154 6.26 -10.79 23.91
N ILE A 155 5.41 -10.08 23.17
CA ILE A 155 4.05 -9.76 23.63
C ILE A 155 3.19 -11.02 23.62
N SER A 156 3.31 -11.85 22.58
CA SER A 156 2.55 -13.09 22.45
C SER A 156 2.82 -14.08 23.58
N THR A 157 4.05 -14.17 24.10
CA THR A 157 4.36 -15.05 25.25
C THR A 157 3.73 -14.58 26.56
N LYS A 158 3.40 -13.28 26.67
CA LYS A 158 2.73 -12.70 27.85
C LYS A 158 1.21 -12.86 27.81
N LEU A 159 0.63 -13.17 26.65
CA LEU A 159 -0.80 -13.43 26.49
C LEU A 159 -1.10 -14.87 26.97
N SER A 160 -1.31 -15.03 28.27
CA SER A 160 -1.58 -16.30 28.97
C SER A 160 -2.95 -16.95 28.66
N LEU A 161 -3.57 -16.64 27.51
CA LEU A 161 -4.92 -17.09 27.15
C LEU A 161 -5.01 -18.01 25.94
N PHE A 162 -3.92 -18.25 25.21
CA PHE A 162 -3.90 -19.30 24.19
C PHE A 162 -3.54 -20.63 24.86
N ASN A 163 -4.59 -21.30 25.37
CA ASN A 163 -4.52 -22.69 25.82
C ASN A 163 -3.75 -23.53 24.81
N SER A 164 -2.82 -24.30 25.35
CA SER A 164 -1.72 -25.04 24.75
C SER A 164 -2.13 -26.20 23.81
N ASN A 165 -3.06 -25.98 22.88
CA ASN A 165 -3.52 -26.98 21.90
C ASN A 165 -3.64 -26.46 20.46
N GLU A 166 -3.30 -25.20 20.16
CA GLU A 166 -3.35 -24.72 18.77
C GLU A 166 -2.08 -25.09 18.00
N LYS A 167 -2.27 -25.93 16.98
CA LYS A 167 -1.27 -26.39 16.02
C LYS A 167 -0.53 -25.19 15.42
N SER A 168 0.80 -25.27 15.35
CA SER A 168 1.57 -24.35 14.53
C SER A 168 1.08 -24.45 13.08
N PHE A 169 0.61 -23.34 12.52
CA PHE A 169 0.24 -23.27 11.11
C PHE A 169 1.51 -23.10 10.29
N THR A 170 2.07 -24.21 9.81
CA THR A 170 3.17 -24.18 8.86
C THR A 170 2.61 -24.03 7.45
N SER A 171 2.87 -22.89 6.82
CA SER A 171 2.61 -22.73 5.38
C SER A 171 3.73 -23.42 4.60
N ILE A 172 3.37 -24.46 3.84
CA ILE A 172 4.29 -25.16 2.94
C ILE A 172 4.01 -24.67 1.52
N SER A 173 5.00 -24.04 0.90
CA SER A 173 4.98 -23.68 -0.52
C SER A 173 5.89 -24.64 -1.29
N VAL A 174 5.31 -25.47 -2.16
CA VAL A 174 6.06 -26.32 -3.10
C VAL A 174 6.22 -25.54 -4.40
N ASN A 175 7.46 -25.19 -4.76
CA ASN A 175 7.78 -24.66 -6.08
C ASN A 175 7.95 -25.83 -7.04
N SER A 176 6.91 -26.13 -7.81
CA SER A 176 7.01 -27.02 -8.97
C SER A 176 7.49 -26.22 -10.18
N ILE A 177 8.78 -25.90 -10.23
CA ILE A 177 9.43 -25.44 -11.46
C ILE A 177 10.55 -26.45 -11.73
N ASN A 178 10.43 -27.09 -12.89
CA ASN A 178 11.19 -28.24 -13.40
C ASN A 178 10.62 -29.62 -13.02
N ASN A 179 9.52 -29.99 -13.69
CA ASN A 179 9.39 -31.36 -14.18
C ASN A 179 10.10 -31.39 -15.54
N GLU A 180 11.41 -31.60 -15.52
CA GLU A 180 12.05 -32.44 -16.55
C GLU A 180 12.08 -33.87 -16.02
#